data_AF-A0A7T8H193-F1
#
_entry.id   AF-A0A7T8H193-F1
#
_cell.length_a   1.000
_cell.length_b   1.000
_cell.length_c   1.000
_cell.angle_alpha   90.00
_cell.angle_beta   90.00
_cell.angle_gamma   90.00
#
_symmetry.space_group_name_H-M   'P 1'
#
loop_
_entity.id
_entity.type
_entity.pdbx_description
1 polymer ?
#
loop_
_entity_poly.entity_id
_entity_poly.type
_entity_poly.pdbx_seq_one_letter_code
_entity_poly.pdbx_strand_id
1 'polypeptide(L)'
;MSNETSDEEPYSADEVLTKLSSDLEGLFDFGELAKVDPEEFIGFGLKDTHIYRTLFIRLLKDSGLNKAEKVMVVFLATVLAPQGEGVLRLPDLPVHVQETAATFAVVHIPSCMPPVAGLSWVYATVERNRTVDNFLANTWAGQFALNKSAQDKHKRWEVDFWDNNVERGGDNYERGFNEDYYGNTVEDQYPLMNKDGSYYKVPTGGYSEVDLGKWLSTFDTGRDTGASSSRS
;
A
#
# COMPACT_ATOMS: atom_id res chain seq x y z
N MET A 1 35.99 29.25 11.85
CA MET A 1 34.55 29.34 11.58
C MET A 1 33.88 28.34 12.49
N SER A 2 33.36 28.80 13.62
CA SER A 2 32.61 28.01 14.59
C SER A 2 31.21 27.77 14.03
N ASN A 3 30.86 26.50 13.80
CA ASN A 3 29.48 26.11 13.54
C ASN A 3 28.71 26.18 14.86
N GLU A 4 27.87 27.20 15.00
CA GLU A 4 26.82 27.22 16.02
C GLU A 4 25.74 26.24 15.56
N THR A 5 25.75 25.03 16.11
CA THR A 5 24.57 24.16 16.11
C THR A 5 23.59 24.78 17.11
N SER A 6 22.49 25.34 16.61
CA SER A 6 21.39 25.77 17.45
C SER A 6 20.79 24.53 18.11
N ASP A 7 20.95 24.44 19.43
CA ASP A 7 20.21 23.51 20.28
C ASP A 7 18.73 23.95 20.26
N GLU A 8 17.99 23.55 19.24
CA GLU A 8 16.53 23.60 19.29
C GLU A 8 16.08 22.52 20.29
N GLU A 9 15.55 22.97 21.43
CA GLU A 9 14.93 22.05 22.39
C GLU A 9 13.79 21.28 21.70
N PRO A 10 13.68 19.96 21.92
CA PRO A 10 12.63 19.17 21.31
C PRO A 10 11.26 19.68 21.78
N TYR A 11 10.39 19.98 20.83
CA TYR A 11 8.99 20.34 21.10
C TYR A 11 8.35 19.34 22.06
N SER A 12 7.64 19.86 23.06
CA SER A 12 6.83 19.00 23.93
C SER A 12 5.70 18.36 23.13
N ALA A 13 5.25 17.16 23.53
CA ALA A 13 4.16 16.46 22.86
C ALA A 13 2.90 17.34 22.73
N ASP A 14 2.64 18.19 23.73
CA ASP A 14 1.52 19.13 23.73
C ASP A 14 1.67 20.24 22.68
N GLU A 15 2.89 20.72 22.43
CA GLU A 15 3.16 21.72 21.39
C GLU A 15 3.03 21.14 19.98
N VAL A 16 3.50 19.90 19.77
CA VAL A 16 3.33 19.19 18.48
C VAL A 16 1.85 18.94 18.19
N LEU A 17 1.09 18.48 19.19
CA LEU A 17 -0.34 18.24 19.06
C LEU A 17 -1.13 19.54 18.83
N THR A 18 -0.76 20.63 19.50
CA THR A 18 -1.38 21.94 19.30
C THR A 18 -1.12 22.48 17.89
N LYS A 19 0.11 22.32 17.38
CA LYS A 19 0.51 22.78 16.04
C LYS A 19 -0.10 21.93 14.92
N LEU A 20 -0.15 20.60 15.10
CA LEU A 20 -0.87 19.70 14.19
C LEU A 20 -2.38 19.98 14.21
N SER A 21 -2.96 20.26 15.39
CA SER A 21 -4.39 20.61 15.51
C SER A 21 -4.72 21.87 14.71
N SER A 22 -3.92 22.94 14.80
CA SER A 22 -4.23 24.19 14.07
C SER A 22 -4.09 24.08 12.56
N ASP A 23 -3.14 23.28 12.07
CA ASP A 23 -2.89 23.11 10.63
C ASP A 23 -3.83 22.08 9.97
N LEU A 24 -4.41 21.17 10.77
CA LEU A 24 -5.34 20.14 10.33
C LEU A 24 -6.81 20.49 10.65
N GLU A 25 -7.04 21.55 11.43
CA GLU A 25 -8.37 22.06 11.79
C GLU A 25 -9.14 22.47 10.53
N GLY A 26 -10.22 21.72 10.26
CA GLY A 26 -11.06 21.91 9.08
C GLY A 26 -10.72 21.02 7.87
N LEU A 27 -9.57 20.32 7.89
CA LEU A 27 -9.23 19.29 6.89
C LEU A 27 -9.67 17.89 7.32
N PHE A 28 -9.64 17.61 8.62
CA PHE A 28 -10.03 16.33 9.19
C PHE A 28 -11.12 16.52 10.24
N ASP A 29 -12.22 15.79 10.08
CA ASP A 29 -13.25 15.69 11.12
C ASP A 29 -12.86 14.56 12.08
N PHE A 30 -12.12 14.92 13.13
CA PHE A 30 -11.76 13.97 14.19
C PHE A 30 -12.98 13.46 14.97
N GLY A 31 -14.16 14.07 14.82
CA GLY A 31 -15.44 13.54 15.31
C GLY A 31 -15.80 12.19 14.67
N GLU A 32 -15.27 11.87 13.49
CA GLU A 32 -15.41 10.55 12.87
C GLU A 32 -14.63 9.47 13.64
N LEU A 33 -13.49 9.81 14.25
CA LEU A 33 -12.75 8.86 15.10
C LEU A 33 -13.54 8.47 16.35
N ALA A 34 -14.33 9.40 16.90
CA ALA A 34 -15.21 9.13 18.03
C ALA A 34 -16.37 8.17 17.69
N LYS A 35 -16.64 7.92 16.40
CA LYS A 35 -17.62 6.92 15.94
C LYS A 35 -17.01 5.53 15.77
N VAL A 36 -15.68 5.42 15.82
CA VAL A 36 -14.99 4.13 15.78
C VAL A 36 -14.99 3.56 17.19
N ASP A 37 -15.47 2.33 17.33
CA ASP A 37 -15.49 1.67 18.63
C ASP A 37 -14.04 1.48 19.11
N PRO A 38 -13.67 1.95 20.31
CA PRO A 38 -12.34 1.72 20.87
C PRO A 38 -11.89 0.25 20.85
N GLU A 39 -12.83 -0.70 20.97
CA GLU A 39 -12.51 -2.14 20.87
C GLU A 39 -12.00 -2.54 19.48
N GLU A 40 -12.36 -1.80 18.45
CA GLU A 40 -11.86 -2.04 17.10
C GLU A 40 -10.43 -1.59 16.93
N PHE A 41 -9.89 -0.75 17.81
CA PHE A 41 -8.46 -0.47 17.84
C PHE A 41 -7.66 -1.50 18.64
N ILE A 42 -8.30 -2.44 19.34
CA ILE A 42 -7.59 -3.52 20.05
C ILE A 42 -6.86 -4.40 19.03
N GLY A 43 -5.55 -4.49 19.14
CA GLY A 43 -4.72 -5.20 18.17
C GLY A 43 -4.66 -4.51 16.81
N PHE A 44 -4.96 -3.21 16.72
CA PHE A 44 -4.64 -2.40 15.55
C PHE A 44 -3.15 -2.52 15.23
N GLY A 45 -2.82 -2.71 13.95
CA GLY A 45 -1.49 -3.16 13.53
C GLY A 45 -1.26 -4.67 13.67
N LEU A 46 -2.21 -5.49 14.11
CA LEU A 46 -2.06 -6.95 14.25
C LEU A 46 -3.27 -7.73 13.74
N LYS A 47 -4.28 -7.04 13.20
CA LYS A 47 -5.50 -7.69 12.70
C LYS A 47 -5.28 -8.35 11.36
N ASP A 48 -6.14 -9.33 11.10
CA ASP A 48 -6.28 -9.93 9.79
C ASP A 48 -6.77 -8.90 8.73
N THR A 49 -6.34 -9.07 7.48
CA THR A 49 -6.67 -8.17 6.37
C THR A 49 -8.18 -8.06 6.13
N HIS A 50 -8.96 -9.11 6.38
CA HIS A 50 -10.42 -9.07 6.28
C HIS A 50 -11.07 -8.15 7.31
N ILE A 51 -10.49 -8.07 8.51
CA ILE A 51 -10.99 -7.18 9.56
C ILE A 51 -10.68 -5.74 9.17
N TYR A 52 -9.48 -5.45 8.68
CA TYR A 52 -9.14 -4.12 8.14
C TYR A 52 -10.04 -3.72 6.97
N ARG A 53 -10.28 -4.63 6.02
CA ARG A 53 -11.19 -4.37 4.90
C ARG A 53 -12.57 -3.98 5.40
N THR A 54 -13.10 -4.73 6.37
CA THR A 54 -14.44 -4.51 6.92
C THR A 54 -14.51 -3.16 7.62
N LEU A 55 -13.54 -2.85 8.47
CA LEU A 55 -13.41 -1.56 9.15
C LEU A 55 -13.33 -0.42 8.13
N PHE A 56 -12.43 -0.51 7.16
CA PHE A 56 -12.19 0.54 6.17
C PHE A 56 -13.42 0.80 5.28
N ILE A 57 -14.08 -0.26 4.77
CA ILE A 57 -15.30 -0.12 3.97
C ILE A 57 -16.42 0.53 4.80
N ARG A 58 -16.56 0.17 6.07
CA ARG A 58 -17.59 0.76 6.94
C ARG A 58 -17.31 2.25 7.16
N LEU A 59 -16.07 2.62 7.53
CA LEU A 59 -15.68 4.01 7.72
C LEU A 59 -15.91 4.83 6.43
N LEU A 60 -15.54 4.29 5.26
CA LEU A 60 -15.80 4.94 3.99
C LEU A 60 -17.30 5.07 3.68
N LYS A 61 -18.14 4.12 4.08
CA LYS A 61 -19.60 4.24 3.91
C LYS A 61 -20.15 5.42 4.72
N ASP A 62 -19.66 5.59 5.94
CA ASP A 62 -20.19 6.55 6.89
C ASP A 62 -19.57 7.96 6.76
N SER A 63 -18.41 8.08 6.09
CA SER A 63 -17.63 9.31 5.90
C SER A 63 -18.30 10.46 5.11
N GLY A 64 -19.54 10.29 4.60
CA GLY A 64 -20.20 11.31 3.77
C GLY A 64 -19.56 11.59 2.40
N LEU A 65 -18.40 11.00 2.10
CA LEU A 65 -17.65 11.19 0.86
C LEU A 65 -18.47 10.75 -0.37
N ASN A 66 -18.23 11.39 -1.50
CA ASN A 66 -18.75 10.95 -2.78
C ASN A 66 -17.92 9.77 -3.36
N LYS A 67 -18.39 9.16 -4.44
CA LYS A 67 -17.72 7.98 -5.03
C LYS A 67 -16.28 8.26 -5.46
N ALA A 68 -16.01 9.42 -6.04
CA ALA A 68 -14.66 9.76 -6.50
C ALA A 68 -13.70 10.00 -5.33
N GLU A 69 -14.18 10.63 -4.26
CA GLU A 69 -13.41 10.85 -3.03
C GLU A 69 -13.07 9.52 -2.33
N LYS A 70 -14.04 8.59 -2.22
CA LYS A 70 -13.77 7.26 -1.64
C LYS A 70 -12.72 6.49 -2.45
N VAL A 71 -12.78 6.57 -3.77
CA VAL A 71 -11.75 5.97 -4.65
C VAL A 71 -10.39 6.61 -4.39
N MET A 72 -10.33 7.93 -4.26
CA MET A 72 -9.08 8.65 -3.97
C MET A 72 -8.51 8.25 -2.60
N VAL A 73 -9.34 8.10 -1.57
CA VAL A 73 -8.89 7.64 -0.25
C VAL A 73 -8.27 6.25 -0.33
N VAL A 74 -8.93 5.30 -1.02
CA VAL A 74 -8.39 3.95 -1.20
C VAL A 74 -7.10 3.98 -2.02
N PHE A 75 -7.07 4.76 -3.11
CA PHE A 75 -5.93 4.90 -3.99
C PHE A 75 -4.72 5.46 -3.23
N LEU A 76 -4.87 6.58 -2.52
CA LEU A 76 -3.80 7.18 -1.72
C LEU A 76 -3.33 6.22 -0.64
N ALA A 77 -4.24 5.58 0.08
CA ALA A 77 -3.88 4.62 1.13
C ALA A 77 -3.15 3.37 0.58
N THR A 78 -3.38 3.03 -0.69
CA THR A 78 -2.68 1.93 -1.37
C THR A 78 -1.33 2.38 -1.94
N VAL A 79 -1.27 3.53 -2.59
CA VAL A 79 -0.07 4.04 -3.29
C VAL A 79 0.97 4.58 -2.30
N LEU A 80 0.55 5.02 -1.11
CA LEU A 80 1.45 5.41 -0.02
C LEU A 80 2.11 4.21 0.68
N ALA A 81 1.79 2.97 0.29
CA ALA A 81 2.54 1.80 0.77
C ALA A 81 4.00 1.88 0.30
N PRO A 82 4.96 1.62 1.21
CA PRO A 82 6.35 1.99 0.98
C PRO A 82 6.92 1.20 -0.20
N GLN A 83 7.05 1.85 -1.35
CA GLN A 83 7.99 1.41 -2.36
C GLN A 83 9.39 1.71 -1.81
N GLY A 84 10.22 0.67 -1.74
CA GLY A 84 11.57 0.72 -1.20
C GLY A 84 12.39 1.90 -1.72
N GLU A 85 13.19 2.46 -0.81
CA GLU A 85 14.13 3.59 -0.93
C GLU A 85 13.55 5.01 -1.16
N GLY A 86 12.24 5.16 -1.32
CA GLY A 86 11.62 6.45 -1.65
C GLY A 86 10.56 6.92 -0.66
N VAL A 87 10.75 6.69 0.65
CA VAL A 87 9.81 7.16 1.69
C VAL A 87 9.54 8.65 1.45
N LEU A 88 8.32 8.97 1.02
CA LEU A 88 7.76 10.30 1.13
C LEU A 88 7.58 10.49 2.63
N ARG A 89 8.69 10.87 3.29
CA ARG A 89 8.71 11.20 4.70
C ARG A 89 7.71 12.34 4.79
N LEU A 90 6.57 12.10 5.44
CA LEU A 90 5.79 13.20 5.98
C LEU A 90 6.77 13.94 6.89
N PRO A 91 7.21 15.15 6.51
CA PRO A 91 8.16 15.86 7.31
C PRO A 91 7.49 16.13 8.66
N ASP A 92 8.22 15.84 9.74
CA ASP A 92 7.95 16.35 11.10
C ASP A 92 7.02 15.56 12.04
N LEU A 93 6.93 14.22 11.95
CA LEU A 93 6.45 13.42 13.10
C LEU A 93 7.62 12.82 13.91
N PRO A 94 7.50 12.72 15.25
CA PRO A 94 8.53 12.13 16.10
C PRO A 94 8.85 10.69 15.70
N VAL A 95 10.15 10.39 15.58
CA VAL A 95 10.72 9.12 15.10
C VAL A 95 10.10 7.89 15.78
N HIS A 96 9.87 7.94 17.09
CA HIS A 96 9.30 6.82 17.87
C HIS A 96 7.79 6.58 17.64
N VAL A 97 7.04 7.55 17.10
CA VAL A 97 5.62 7.41 16.74
C VAL A 97 5.45 6.93 15.29
N GLN A 98 6.45 7.18 14.44
CA GLN A 98 6.49 6.68 13.06
C GLN A 98 6.87 5.19 12.96
N GLU A 99 7.57 4.64 13.96
CA GLU A 99 8.42 3.46 13.71
C GLU A 99 7.82 2.07 13.96
N THR A 100 6.71 1.92 14.71
CA THR A 100 6.18 0.58 15.04
C THR A 100 4.74 0.30 14.58
N ALA A 101 3.87 1.32 14.50
CA ALA A 101 2.46 1.13 14.12
C ALA A 101 2.13 1.64 12.71
N ALA A 102 2.82 2.69 12.22
CA ALA A 102 2.50 3.32 10.94
C ALA A 102 2.96 2.47 9.75
N THR A 103 4.18 1.91 9.78
CA THR A 103 4.72 1.12 8.67
C THR A 103 3.94 -0.17 8.45
N PHE A 104 3.50 -0.84 9.52
CA PHE A 104 2.78 -2.10 9.42
C PHE A 104 1.32 -1.92 8.96
N ALA A 105 0.63 -0.89 9.47
CA ALA A 105 -0.75 -0.59 9.08
C ALA A 105 -0.87 -0.24 7.59
N VAL A 106 0.12 0.45 7.01
CA VAL A 106 0.11 0.83 5.59
C VAL A 106 0.31 -0.38 4.68
N VAL A 107 1.12 -1.38 5.08
CA VAL A 107 1.33 -2.61 4.28
C VAL A 107 0.04 -3.43 4.12
N HIS A 108 -0.86 -3.39 5.11
CA HIS A 108 -2.11 -4.16 5.06
C HIS A 108 -3.22 -3.53 4.20
N ILE A 109 -3.15 -2.23 3.89
CA ILE A 109 -4.22 -1.59 3.08
C ILE A 109 -4.24 -2.14 1.65
N PRO A 110 -3.11 -2.24 0.93
CA PRO A 110 -3.07 -2.93 -0.35
C PRO A 110 -3.57 -4.39 -0.25
N SER A 111 -3.14 -5.12 0.79
CA SER A 111 -3.51 -6.52 0.97
C SER A 111 -4.96 -6.75 1.39
N CYS A 112 -5.64 -5.76 1.97
CA CYS A 112 -7.06 -5.86 2.31
C CYS A 112 -7.97 -5.56 1.12
N MET A 113 -7.45 -4.90 0.07
CA MET A 113 -8.17 -4.60 -1.17
C MET A 113 -7.35 -4.95 -2.43
N PRO A 114 -6.91 -6.22 -2.63
CA PRO A 114 -5.94 -6.54 -3.68
C PRO A 114 -6.36 -6.10 -5.09
N PRO A 115 -7.62 -6.28 -5.55
CA PRO A 115 -8.03 -5.81 -6.88
C PRO A 115 -7.87 -4.29 -7.07
N VAL A 116 -8.15 -3.50 -6.03
CA VAL A 116 -7.96 -2.05 -6.06
C VAL A 116 -6.48 -1.70 -5.97
N ALA A 117 -5.69 -2.47 -5.22
CA ALA A 117 -4.26 -2.30 -5.13
C ALA A 117 -3.58 -2.52 -6.48
N GLY A 118 -3.89 -3.62 -7.17
CA GLY A 118 -3.38 -3.91 -8.50
C GLY A 118 -3.76 -2.82 -9.51
N LEU A 119 -5.00 -2.34 -9.50
CA LEU A 119 -5.43 -1.25 -10.37
C LEU A 119 -4.70 0.06 -10.05
N SER A 120 -4.57 0.40 -8.77
CA SER A 120 -3.89 1.62 -8.31
C SER A 120 -2.42 1.61 -8.69
N TRP A 121 -1.74 0.46 -8.53
CA TRP A 121 -0.36 0.26 -8.95
C TRP A 121 -0.18 0.54 -10.44
N VAL A 122 -1.08 0.07 -11.30
CA VAL A 122 -0.99 0.33 -12.74
C VAL A 122 -1.07 1.83 -13.05
N TYR A 123 -1.99 2.56 -12.41
CA TYR A 123 -2.12 4.00 -12.61
C TYR A 123 -0.96 4.81 -12.03
N ALA A 124 -0.40 4.38 -10.91
CA ALA A 124 0.73 5.05 -10.25
C ALA A 124 2.09 4.73 -10.88
N THR A 125 2.23 3.58 -11.53
CA THR A 125 3.49 3.13 -12.13
C THR A 125 3.67 3.69 -13.54
N VAL A 126 4.88 4.20 -13.84
CA VAL A 126 5.25 4.66 -15.19
C VAL A 126 5.20 3.51 -16.20
N GLU A 127 4.77 3.77 -17.44
CA GLU A 127 4.45 2.73 -18.44
C GLU A 127 5.60 1.73 -18.64
N ARG A 128 6.84 2.20 -18.81
CA ARG A 128 8.04 1.35 -18.92
C ARG A 128 8.29 0.40 -17.74
N ASN A 129 7.75 0.70 -16.56
CA ASN A 129 7.90 -0.11 -15.35
C ASN A 129 6.70 -1.04 -15.11
N ARG A 130 5.66 -0.99 -15.95
CA ARG A 130 4.48 -1.88 -15.87
C ARG A 130 4.77 -3.26 -16.46
N THR A 131 5.78 -3.92 -15.93
CA THR A 131 6.15 -5.28 -16.32
C THR A 131 5.47 -6.30 -15.40
N VAL A 132 5.32 -7.53 -15.89
CA VAL A 132 4.82 -8.65 -15.07
C VAL A 132 5.72 -8.85 -13.85
N ASP A 133 7.03 -8.74 -14.01
CA ASP A 133 8.01 -8.90 -12.93
C ASP A 133 7.81 -7.85 -11.84
N ASN A 134 7.64 -6.59 -12.22
CA ASN A 134 7.41 -5.51 -11.26
C ASN A 134 6.03 -5.59 -10.60
N PHE A 135 5.01 -6.13 -11.31
CA PHE A 135 3.69 -6.38 -10.73
C PHE A 135 3.75 -7.50 -9.68
N LEU A 136 4.42 -8.61 -10.01
CA LEU A 136 4.64 -9.72 -9.07
C LEU A 136 5.63 -9.37 -7.96
N ALA A 137 6.38 -8.27 -8.08
CA ALA A 137 7.25 -7.74 -7.03
C ALA A 137 6.49 -6.85 -6.03
N ASN A 138 5.29 -7.27 -5.60
CA ASN A 138 4.51 -6.60 -4.58
C ASN A 138 3.92 -7.64 -3.63
N THR A 139 3.95 -7.39 -2.32
CA THR A 139 3.47 -8.33 -1.29
C THR A 139 1.98 -8.69 -1.42
N TRP A 140 1.16 -7.81 -2.00
CA TRP A 140 -0.26 -8.08 -2.25
C TRP A 140 -0.53 -8.91 -3.52
N ALA A 141 0.47 -9.09 -4.40
CA ALA A 141 0.25 -9.75 -5.69
C ALA A 141 -0.03 -11.25 -5.54
N GLY A 142 0.45 -11.87 -4.45
CA GLY A 142 0.20 -13.27 -4.12
C GLY A 142 -1.27 -13.59 -3.85
N GLN A 143 -2.10 -12.58 -3.56
CA GLN A 143 -3.55 -12.71 -3.31
C GLN A 143 -4.37 -12.65 -4.60
N PHE A 144 -3.75 -12.65 -5.78
CA PHE A 144 -4.49 -12.84 -7.02
C PHE A 144 -4.64 -14.33 -7.32
N ALA A 145 -5.65 -14.66 -8.13
CA ALA A 145 -5.83 -16.00 -8.67
C ALA A 145 -4.75 -16.34 -9.70
N LEU A 146 -3.48 -16.38 -9.30
CA LEU A 146 -2.33 -16.68 -10.13
C LEU A 146 -2.25 -18.17 -10.42
N ASN A 147 -1.74 -18.51 -11.61
CA ASN A 147 -1.42 -19.89 -11.88
C ASN A 147 -0.14 -20.32 -11.13
N LYS A 148 0.13 -21.62 -11.08
CA LYS A 148 1.28 -22.17 -10.35
C LYS A 148 2.61 -21.51 -10.73
N SER A 149 2.87 -21.28 -12.03
CA SER A 149 4.14 -20.69 -12.48
C SER A 149 4.31 -19.25 -12.00
N ALA A 150 3.26 -18.43 -12.10
CA ALA A 150 3.27 -17.05 -11.62
C ALA A 150 3.35 -16.99 -10.09
N GLN A 151 2.65 -17.88 -9.38
CA GLN A 151 2.73 -17.99 -7.92
C GLN A 151 4.12 -18.41 -7.43
N ASP A 152 4.76 -19.37 -8.10
CA ASP A 152 6.12 -19.82 -7.77
C ASP A 152 7.15 -18.69 -8.03
N LYS A 153 6.91 -17.85 -9.04
CA LYS A 153 7.73 -16.66 -9.32
C LYS A 153 7.54 -15.58 -8.25
N HIS A 154 6.30 -15.27 -7.89
CA HIS A 154 5.96 -14.36 -6.79
C HIS A 154 6.60 -14.83 -5.47
N LYS A 155 6.43 -16.10 -5.11
CA LYS A 155 7.01 -16.69 -3.90
C LYS A 155 8.53 -16.49 -3.83
N ARG A 156 9.24 -16.73 -4.94
CA ARG A 156 10.70 -16.54 -4.99
C ARG A 156 11.11 -15.09 -4.73
N TRP A 157 10.38 -14.13 -5.30
CA TRP A 157 10.60 -12.72 -5.01
C TRP A 157 10.32 -12.40 -3.54
N GLU A 158 9.22 -12.91 -2.99
CA GLU A 158 8.85 -12.61 -1.61
C GLU A 158 9.83 -13.23 -0.60
N VAL A 159 10.32 -14.44 -0.85
CA VAL A 159 11.42 -15.05 -0.07
C VAL A 159 12.65 -14.14 -0.06
N ASP A 160 13.11 -13.72 -1.24
CA ASP A 160 14.27 -12.83 -1.36
C ASP A 160 14.03 -11.48 -0.67
N PHE A 161 12.83 -10.91 -0.83
CA PHE A 161 12.45 -9.65 -0.21
C PHE A 161 12.50 -9.72 1.32
N TRP A 162 11.88 -10.74 1.94
CA TRP A 162 11.85 -10.85 3.39
C TRP A 162 13.19 -11.30 4.00
N ASP A 163 13.95 -12.15 3.31
CA ASP A 163 15.25 -12.62 3.81
C ASP A 163 16.32 -11.52 3.69
N ASN A 164 16.32 -10.78 2.59
CA ASN A 164 17.43 -9.90 2.22
C ASN A 164 17.13 -8.40 2.31
N ASN A 165 15.88 -7.97 2.13
CA ASN A 165 15.54 -6.54 2.04
C ASN A 165 14.81 -6.00 3.27
N VAL A 166 14.11 -6.84 4.04
CA VAL A 166 13.46 -6.42 5.28
C VAL A 166 14.38 -6.65 6.47
N GLU A 167 14.83 -5.55 7.08
CA GLU A 167 15.74 -5.60 8.23
C GLU A 167 15.03 -5.47 9.58
N ARG A 168 13.80 -4.94 9.60
CA ARG A 168 13.06 -4.58 10.81
C ARG A 168 11.55 -4.75 10.62
N GLY A 169 10.84 -4.97 11.71
CA GLY A 169 9.38 -5.04 11.77
C GLY A 169 8.86 -4.74 13.19
N GLY A 170 7.60 -5.07 13.46
CA GLY A 170 6.99 -4.86 14.79
C GLY A 170 7.62 -5.70 15.92
N ASP A 171 7.11 -5.57 17.15
CA ASP A 171 7.71 -6.18 18.35
C ASP A 171 7.93 -7.70 18.28
N ASN A 172 7.15 -8.41 17.46
CA ASN A 172 7.24 -9.86 17.24
C ASN A 172 7.82 -10.23 15.86
N TYR A 173 8.47 -9.30 15.17
CA TYR A 173 9.05 -9.58 13.87
C TYR A 173 10.28 -10.46 14.00
N GLU A 174 10.21 -11.63 13.36
CA GLU A 174 11.38 -12.46 13.09
C GLU A 174 11.81 -12.23 11.65
N ARG A 175 13.11 -11.98 11.46
CA ARG A 175 13.65 -11.76 10.12
C ARG A 175 13.51 -13.03 9.28
N GLY A 176 13.04 -12.85 8.05
CA GLY A 176 12.95 -13.88 7.04
C GLY A 176 11.53 -14.14 6.55
N PHE A 177 11.44 -14.97 5.53
CA PHE A 177 10.17 -15.37 4.92
C PHE A 177 9.33 -16.24 5.85
N ASN A 178 8.07 -15.87 6.04
CA ASN A 178 7.09 -16.63 6.82
C ASN A 178 6.19 -17.46 5.89
N GLU A 179 6.44 -18.77 5.84
CA GLU A 179 5.72 -19.71 4.98
C GLU A 179 4.22 -19.82 5.33
N ASP A 180 3.87 -19.82 6.62
CA ASP A 180 2.47 -19.94 7.06
C ASP A 180 1.67 -18.69 6.68
N TYR A 181 2.25 -17.51 6.87
CA TYR A 181 1.66 -16.24 6.46
C TYR A 181 1.46 -16.18 4.94
N TYR A 182 2.48 -16.61 4.18
CA TYR A 182 2.37 -16.68 2.73
C TYR A 182 1.29 -17.68 2.28
N GLY A 183 1.20 -18.83 2.94
CA GLY A 183 0.17 -19.84 2.72
C GLY A 183 -1.23 -19.23 2.82
N ASN A 184 -1.52 -18.50 3.90
CA ASN A 184 -2.80 -17.80 4.07
C ASN A 184 -3.02 -16.74 2.99
N THR A 185 -1.97 -16.01 2.62
CA THR A 185 -2.03 -14.95 1.60
C THR A 185 -2.45 -15.51 0.24
N VAL A 186 -1.98 -16.69 -0.15
CA VAL A 186 -2.30 -17.26 -1.46
C VAL A 186 -3.65 -17.99 -1.50
N GLU A 187 -4.33 -18.19 -0.37
CA GLU A 187 -5.69 -18.75 -0.33
C GLU A 187 -6.75 -17.72 -0.76
N ASP A 188 -6.46 -16.45 -0.52
CA ASP A 188 -7.18 -15.30 -1.05
C ASP A 188 -7.00 -15.26 -2.58
N GLN A 189 -7.86 -15.92 -3.35
CA GLN A 189 -7.73 -16.03 -4.81
C GLN A 189 -8.55 -14.92 -5.53
N TYR A 190 -8.13 -13.65 -5.40
CA TYR A 190 -8.90 -12.53 -5.97
C TYR A 190 -8.75 -12.38 -7.50
N PRO A 191 -9.78 -11.87 -8.20
CA PRO A 191 -9.66 -11.48 -9.60
C PRO A 191 -8.97 -10.12 -9.76
N LEU A 192 -8.31 -9.91 -10.90
CA LEU A 192 -7.82 -8.59 -11.33
C LEU A 192 -8.99 -7.64 -11.65
N MET A 193 -8.73 -6.34 -11.73
CA MET A 193 -9.74 -5.31 -12.01
C MET A 193 -9.44 -4.55 -13.31
N ASN A 194 -10.46 -4.26 -14.09
CA ASN A 194 -10.40 -3.45 -15.31
C ASN A 194 -10.50 -1.95 -15.00
N LYS A 195 -10.19 -1.10 -16.00
CA LYS A 195 -10.31 0.38 -15.92
C LYS A 195 -11.69 0.88 -15.48
N ASP A 196 -12.74 0.14 -15.80
CA ASP A 196 -14.13 0.48 -15.47
C ASP A 196 -14.56 -0.06 -14.09
N GLY A 197 -13.66 -0.69 -13.34
CA GLY A 197 -13.93 -1.29 -12.04
C GLY A 197 -14.57 -2.68 -12.10
N SER A 198 -14.82 -3.23 -13.29
CA SER A 198 -15.28 -4.61 -13.44
C SER A 198 -14.13 -5.60 -13.20
N TYR A 199 -14.46 -6.84 -12.84
CA TYR A 199 -13.44 -7.88 -12.69
C TYR A 199 -12.95 -8.40 -14.05
N TYR A 200 -11.63 -8.53 -14.18
CA TYR A 200 -10.99 -9.20 -15.29
C TYR A 200 -11.17 -10.72 -15.13
N LYS A 201 -11.61 -11.38 -16.19
CA LYS A 201 -11.98 -12.81 -16.13
C LYS A 201 -10.80 -13.68 -15.70
N VAL A 202 -10.99 -14.46 -14.64
CA VAL A 202 -10.01 -15.45 -14.18
C VAL A 202 -9.97 -16.63 -15.17
N PRO A 203 -8.80 -16.96 -15.76
CA PRO A 203 -8.65 -18.15 -16.59
C PRO A 203 -8.78 -19.44 -15.79
N THR A 204 -9.09 -20.55 -16.46
CA THR A 204 -9.03 -21.87 -15.84
C THR A 204 -7.61 -22.16 -15.37
N GLY A 205 -7.42 -22.35 -14.06
CA GLY A 205 -6.11 -22.57 -13.46
C GLY A 205 -5.34 -21.29 -13.07
N GLY A 206 -5.98 -20.12 -13.16
CA GLY A 206 -5.42 -18.83 -12.72
C GLY A 206 -4.66 -18.07 -13.81
N TYR A 207 -4.25 -16.84 -13.48
CA TYR A 207 -3.51 -15.93 -14.37
C TYR A 207 -2.08 -16.43 -14.57
N SER A 208 -1.70 -16.68 -15.82
CA SER A 208 -0.31 -16.85 -16.20
C SER A 208 0.40 -15.51 -16.36
N GLU A 209 1.73 -15.50 -16.45
CA GLU A 209 2.50 -14.31 -16.83
C GLU A 209 2.04 -13.71 -18.16
N VAL A 210 1.59 -14.56 -19.11
CA VAL A 210 1.02 -14.11 -20.38
C VAL A 210 -0.32 -13.39 -20.19
N ASP A 211 -1.17 -13.88 -19.27
CA ASP A 211 -2.45 -13.24 -18.97
C ASP A 211 -2.25 -11.91 -18.22
N LEU A 212 -1.30 -11.87 -17.28
CA LEU A 212 -0.89 -10.64 -16.61
C LEU A 212 -0.38 -9.60 -17.63
N GLY A 213 0.49 -10.01 -18.56
CA GLY A 213 0.99 -9.13 -19.62
C GLY A 213 -0.13 -8.61 -20.54
N LYS A 214 -1.12 -9.44 -20.87
CA LYS A 214 -2.31 -9.01 -21.63
C LYS A 214 -3.17 -8.03 -20.85
N TRP A 215 -3.34 -8.24 -19.54
CA TRP A 215 -4.10 -7.34 -18.70
C TRP A 215 -3.39 -5.98 -18.59
N LEU A 216 -2.09 -5.97 -18.32
CA LEU A 216 -1.26 -4.75 -18.23
C LEU A 216 -1.31 -3.93 -19.53
N SER A 217 -1.24 -4.58 -20.70
CA SER A 217 -1.28 -3.86 -21.99
C SER A 217 -2.63 -3.20 -22.27
N THR A 218 -3.71 -3.56 -21.57
CA THR A 218 -4.97 -2.81 -21.67
C THR A 218 -4.88 -1.40 -21.09
N PHE A 219 -3.83 -1.10 -20.32
CA PHE A 219 -3.58 0.20 -19.68
C PHE A 219 -2.59 1.09 -20.42
N ASP A 220 -1.89 0.56 -21.41
CA ASP A 220 -0.94 1.32 -22.22
C ASP A 220 -1.70 2.37 -23.03
N THR A 221 -1.23 3.61 -22.96
CA THR A 221 -1.87 4.73 -23.66
C THR A 221 -1.09 5.17 -24.89
N GLY A 222 0.05 4.52 -25.18
CA GLY A 222 0.94 4.87 -26.28
C GLY A 222 1.60 6.24 -26.11
N ARG A 223 1.68 6.76 -24.88
CA ARG A 223 2.20 8.11 -24.60
C ARG A 223 3.69 8.19 -24.31
N ASP A 224 4.42 7.07 -24.39
CA ASP A 224 5.88 7.09 -24.38
C ASP A 224 6.44 7.02 -25.82
N THR A 225 6.40 8.16 -26.51
CA THR A 225 7.45 8.48 -27.48
C THR A 225 8.19 9.69 -26.96
N GLY A 226 9.28 9.43 -26.23
CA GLY A 226 10.24 10.46 -25.85
C GLY A 226 10.81 11.12 -27.09
N ALA A 227 10.17 12.18 -27.56
CA ALA A 227 10.79 13.15 -28.45
C ALA A 227 11.83 13.91 -27.63
N SER A 228 13.06 13.38 -27.66
CA SER A 228 14.26 14.17 -27.39
C SER A 228 14.25 15.36 -28.34
N SER A 229 13.75 16.50 -27.87
CA SER A 229 13.94 17.78 -28.53
C SER A 229 15.39 18.16 -28.34
N SER A 230 16.24 17.73 -29.28
CA SER A 230 17.54 18.34 -29.50
C SER A 230 17.28 19.80 -29.92
N ARG A 231 17.48 20.73 -28.99
CA ARG A 231 17.64 22.14 -29.33
C ARG A 231 18.97 22.29 -30.08
N SER A 232 18.87 22.45 -31.38
CA SER A 232 19.88 23.08 -32.24
C SER A 232 19.97 24.58 -31.93
#